data_AF-A0A2A5T361-F1
#
_entry.id   AF-A0A2A5T361-F1
#
_cell.length_a   1.000
_cell.length_b   1.000
_cell.length_c   1.000
_cell.angle_alpha   90.00
_cell.angle_beta   90.00
_cell.angle_gamma   90.00
#
_symmetry.space_group_name_H-M   'P 1'
#
loop_
_entity.id
_entity.type
_entity.pdbx_description
1 polymer ?
#
loop_
_entity_poly.entity_id
_entity_poly.type
_entity_poly.pdbx_seq_one_letter_code
_entity_poly.pdbx_strand_id
1 'polypeptide(L)'
;MPTTLTKQIEQYIADKRAVEVDALEKECDKEKAKITSAEDADIFDANLAAKVAKLEFDFTVTHWVDSAANRAEKISMATHAIKFSHSAAKGSSVWAENLGSNPRYVDIFSIDNPAVDAVGPVDKIYVARLLQLKDDTGKSLLAYLQEDSIEPLSSLSKTPEQLQQWHYGLKQALQSTAPSSHTLAKQVYFPVAQGEYHLLAPMYSSSFSQALYSEINPSSFSQEMKAGRDAKKANMPCKSLLVRTPISPSPSGVALTH
;
A
#
# COMPACT_ATOMS: atom_id res chain seq x y z
N MET A 1 1.45 9.43 24.80
CA MET A 1 2.31 8.27 25.08
C MET A 1 2.17 7.29 23.93
N PRO A 2 3.01 7.37 22.89
CA PRO A 2 2.90 6.59 21.66
C PRO A 2 3.35 5.12 21.84
N THR A 3 3.17 4.56 23.04
CA THR A 3 3.52 3.18 23.37
C THR A 3 2.69 2.18 22.59
N THR A 4 1.47 2.55 22.17
CA THR A 4 0.60 1.68 21.38
C THR A 4 1.16 1.44 19.98
N LEU A 5 1.63 2.49 19.29
CA LEU A 5 2.20 2.34 17.94
C LEU A 5 3.54 1.62 17.98
N THR A 6 4.37 1.85 19.00
CA THR A 6 5.59 1.07 19.24
C THR A 6 5.28 -0.43 19.31
N LYS A 7 4.30 -0.83 20.12
CA LYS A 7 3.88 -2.23 20.25
C LYS A 7 3.36 -2.81 18.95
N GLN A 8 2.62 -2.03 18.16
CA GLN A 8 2.16 -2.48 16.86
C GLN A 8 3.29 -2.69 15.87
N ILE A 9 4.33 -1.86 15.90
CA ILE A 9 5.53 -2.05 15.08
C ILE A 9 6.23 -3.34 15.48
N GLU A 10 6.42 -3.58 16.78
CA GLU A 10 7.00 -4.83 17.29
C GLU A 10 6.19 -6.06 16.87
N GLN A 11 4.85 -5.99 17.02
CA GLN A 11 3.96 -7.07 16.60
C GLN A 11 4.02 -7.31 15.10
N TYR A 12 4.04 -6.24 14.29
CA TYR A 12 4.15 -6.35 12.84
C TYR A 12 5.45 -7.05 12.42
N ILE A 13 6.57 -6.73 13.07
CA ILE A 13 7.86 -7.37 12.83
C ILE A 13 7.82 -8.84 13.25
N ALA A 14 7.21 -9.15 14.39
CA ALA A 14 7.04 -10.51 14.88
C ALA A 14 6.17 -11.36 13.93
N ASP A 15 5.06 -10.82 13.43
CA ASP A 15 4.18 -11.48 12.46
C ASP A 15 4.93 -11.78 11.16
N LYS A 16 5.76 -10.83 10.68
CA LYS A 16 6.61 -11.04 9.51
C LYS A 16 7.69 -12.09 9.75
N ARG A 17 8.29 -12.11 10.94
CA ARG A 17 9.25 -13.13 11.34
C ARG A 17 8.61 -14.51 11.32
N ALA A 18 7.41 -14.67 11.86
CA ALA A 18 6.71 -15.95 11.87
C ALA A 18 6.49 -16.51 10.46
N VAL A 19 6.10 -15.66 9.50
CA VAL A 19 5.93 -16.07 8.10
C VAL A 19 7.24 -16.55 7.46
N GLU A 20 8.37 -15.87 7.73
CA GLU A 20 9.67 -16.29 7.21
C GLU A 20 10.20 -17.55 7.91
N VAL A 21 9.93 -17.73 9.20
CA VAL A 21 10.26 -18.97 9.92
C VAL A 21 9.49 -20.15 9.34
N ASP A 22 8.17 -20.03 9.13
CA ASP A 22 7.36 -21.07 8.51
C ASP A 22 7.84 -21.41 7.09
N ALA A 23 8.33 -20.41 6.34
CA ALA A 23 8.90 -20.61 5.01
C ALA A 23 10.24 -21.37 5.08
N LEU A 24 11.10 -20.98 6.02
CA LEU A 24 12.38 -21.63 6.28
C LEU A 24 12.19 -23.09 6.72
N GLU A 25 11.25 -23.38 7.61
CA GLU A 25 10.93 -24.75 8.04
C GLU A 25 10.52 -25.63 6.87
N LYS A 26 9.66 -25.13 5.98
CA LYS A 26 9.25 -25.84 4.75
C LYS A 26 10.41 -26.05 3.77
N GLU A 27 11.36 -25.11 3.71
CA GLU A 27 12.57 -25.27 2.90
C GLU A 27 13.49 -26.33 3.51
N CYS A 28 13.65 -26.31 4.83
CA CYS A 28 14.43 -27.30 5.58
C CYS A 28 13.88 -28.71 5.38
N ASP A 29 12.56 -28.90 5.43
CA ASP A 29 11.94 -30.21 5.21
C ASP A 29 12.21 -30.75 3.79
N LYS A 30 12.23 -29.86 2.79
CA LYS A 30 12.57 -30.22 1.40
C LYS A 30 14.05 -30.51 1.21
N GLU A 31 14.93 -29.78 1.88
CA GLU A 31 16.38 -30.01 1.83
C GLU A 31 16.76 -31.30 2.56
N LYS A 32 16.17 -31.56 3.73
CA LYS A 32 16.33 -32.82 4.49
C LYS A 32 15.93 -34.05 3.68
N ALA A 33 14.88 -33.97 2.86
CA ALA A 33 14.46 -35.06 1.98
C ALA A 33 15.49 -35.42 0.87
N LYS A 34 16.50 -34.57 0.63
CA LYS A 34 17.53 -34.76 -0.41
C LYS A 34 18.88 -35.21 0.17
N ILE A 35 19.03 -35.22 1.49
CA ILE A 35 20.27 -35.63 2.16
C ILE A 35 20.46 -37.13 1.97
N THR A 36 21.60 -37.54 1.42
CA THR A 36 21.93 -38.95 1.16
C THR A 36 23.23 -39.42 1.80
N SER A 37 24.08 -38.51 2.29
CA SER A 37 25.32 -38.83 3.01
C SER A 37 25.43 -38.10 4.36
N ALA A 38 26.32 -38.57 5.24
CA ALA A 38 26.61 -37.93 6.52
C ALA A 38 27.31 -36.56 6.34
N GLU A 39 28.13 -36.40 5.30
CA GLU A 39 28.79 -35.13 4.96
C GLU A 39 27.78 -34.07 4.50
N ASP A 40 26.73 -34.48 3.79
CA ASP A 40 25.62 -33.58 3.41
C ASP A 40 24.78 -33.13 4.61
N ALA A 41 24.69 -33.96 5.65
CA ALA A 41 23.96 -33.65 6.88
C ALA A 41 24.69 -32.57 7.69
N ASP A 42 26.02 -32.69 7.86
CA ASP A 42 26.82 -31.70 8.58
C ASP A 42 26.83 -30.33 7.87
N ILE A 43 26.89 -30.32 6.53
CA ILE A 43 26.78 -29.09 5.72
C ILE A 43 25.39 -28.48 5.85
N PHE A 44 24.33 -29.30 5.85
CA PHE A 44 22.97 -28.83 6.03
C PHE A 44 22.76 -28.18 7.40
N ASP A 45 23.22 -28.80 8.47
CA ASP A 45 23.08 -28.27 9.84
C ASP A 45 23.84 -26.95 10.01
N ALA A 46 25.05 -26.84 9.45
CA ALA A 46 25.82 -25.60 9.44
C ALA A 46 25.09 -24.47 8.67
N ASN A 47 24.54 -24.79 7.49
CA ASN A 47 23.77 -23.82 6.70
C ASN A 47 22.47 -23.42 7.39
N LEU A 48 21.78 -24.35 8.04
CA LEU A 48 20.56 -24.08 8.80
C LEU A 48 20.85 -23.15 9.97
N ALA A 49 21.88 -23.43 10.77
CA ALA A 49 22.30 -22.57 11.86
C ALA A 49 22.62 -21.14 11.37
N ALA A 50 23.31 -21.03 10.22
CA ALA A 50 23.59 -19.73 9.61
C ALA A 50 22.33 -19.01 9.11
N LYS A 51 21.38 -19.72 8.48
CA LYS A 51 20.09 -19.16 8.03
C LYS A 51 19.26 -18.66 9.22
N VAL A 52 19.19 -19.43 10.31
CA VAL A 52 18.45 -19.05 11.54
C VAL A 52 19.09 -17.84 12.21
N ALA A 53 20.41 -17.85 12.42
CA ALA A 53 21.11 -16.72 13.04
C ALA A 53 20.95 -15.43 12.23
N LYS A 54 21.00 -15.53 10.89
CA LYS A 54 20.72 -14.40 10.01
C LYS A 54 19.27 -13.92 10.14
N LEU A 55 18.30 -14.82 10.17
CA LEU A 55 16.89 -14.46 10.32
C LEU A 55 16.65 -13.76 11.66
N GLU A 56 17.22 -14.25 12.76
CA GLU A 56 17.11 -13.60 14.07
C GLU A 56 17.72 -12.19 14.09
N PHE A 57 18.86 -12.02 13.42
CA PHE A 57 19.46 -10.70 13.25
C PHE A 57 18.61 -9.78 12.38
N ASP A 58 18.16 -10.25 11.22
CA ASP A 58 17.37 -9.48 10.24
C ASP A 58 16.03 -9.00 10.83
N PHE A 59 15.43 -9.78 11.73
CA PHE A 59 14.18 -9.47 12.42
C PHE A 59 14.34 -8.85 13.81
N THR A 60 15.56 -8.51 14.22
CA THR A 60 15.74 -7.65 15.38
C THR A 60 15.16 -6.27 15.09
N VAL A 61 14.29 -5.75 15.96
CA VAL A 61 13.52 -4.51 15.71
C VAL A 61 14.39 -3.38 15.18
N THR A 62 15.55 -3.13 15.79
CA THR A 62 16.45 -2.05 15.36
C THR A 62 16.98 -2.26 13.96
N HIS A 63 17.47 -3.46 13.64
CA HIS A 63 18.02 -3.75 12.32
C HIS A 63 16.93 -3.74 11.24
N TRP A 64 15.75 -4.23 11.58
CA TRP A 64 14.62 -4.25 10.69
C TRP A 64 14.17 -2.83 10.32
N VAL A 65 14.10 -1.92 11.30
CA VAL A 65 13.76 -0.50 11.05
C VAL A 65 14.90 0.23 10.33
N ASP A 66 16.18 -0.05 10.63
CA ASP A 66 17.32 0.45 9.86
C ASP A 66 17.19 0.06 8.38
N SER A 67 16.90 -1.21 8.12
CA SER A 67 16.70 -1.75 6.76
C SER A 67 15.48 -1.11 6.08
N ALA A 68 14.39 -0.92 6.81
CA ALA A 68 13.18 -0.25 6.30
C ALA A 68 13.47 1.21 5.92
N ALA A 69 14.17 1.97 6.76
CA ALA A 69 14.57 3.35 6.49
C ALA A 69 15.47 3.47 5.26
N ASN A 70 16.42 2.56 5.08
CA ASN A 70 17.30 2.52 3.90
C ASN A 70 16.55 2.14 2.61
N ARG A 71 15.48 1.35 2.71
CA ARG A 71 14.68 0.90 1.55
C ARG A 71 13.54 1.84 1.21
N ALA A 72 13.18 2.77 2.11
CA ALA A 72 12.07 3.70 1.95
C ALA A 72 12.21 4.58 0.70
N GLU A 73 13.42 4.96 0.29
CA GLU A 73 13.66 5.72 -0.95
C GLU A 73 13.21 5.00 -2.24
N LYS A 74 13.00 3.68 -2.19
CA LYS A 74 12.56 2.89 -3.35
C LYS A 74 11.06 2.68 -3.39
N ILE A 75 10.33 3.16 -2.39
CA ILE A 75 8.88 3.19 -2.39
C ILE A 75 8.40 4.64 -2.49
N SER A 76 7.21 4.81 -3.04
CA SER A 76 6.53 6.11 -3.10
C SER A 76 5.11 5.90 -2.61
N MET A 77 4.74 6.66 -1.59
CA MET A 77 3.36 6.79 -1.15
C MET A 77 2.64 7.73 -2.12
N ALA A 78 1.55 7.28 -2.73
CA ALA A 78 0.92 7.98 -3.84
C ALA A 78 -0.61 7.85 -3.82
N THR A 79 -1.24 8.91 -4.32
CA THR A 79 -2.67 8.94 -4.64
C THR A 79 -2.92 8.71 -6.13
N HIS A 80 -1.89 9.00 -6.94
CA HIS A 80 -1.87 8.85 -8.38
C HIS A 80 -0.59 8.11 -8.76
N ALA A 81 -0.70 6.84 -9.12
CA ALA A 81 0.45 6.03 -9.55
C ALA A 81 0.52 5.92 -11.06
N ILE A 82 1.72 6.12 -11.64
CA ILE A 82 1.93 6.01 -13.09
C ILE A 82 1.64 4.60 -13.63
N LYS A 83 1.78 3.57 -12.77
CA LYS A 83 1.49 2.17 -13.12
C LYS A 83 0.03 1.94 -13.49
N PHE A 84 -0.89 2.79 -13.03
CA PHE A 84 -2.30 2.71 -13.43
C PHE A 84 -2.57 3.27 -14.83
N SER A 85 -1.65 4.07 -15.39
CA SER A 85 -1.71 4.46 -16.81
C SER A 85 -1.29 3.29 -17.71
N HIS A 86 -0.23 2.58 -17.33
CA HIS A 86 0.23 1.36 -17.99
C HIS A 86 1.14 0.56 -17.04
N SER A 87 0.97 -0.75 -16.96
CA SER A 87 1.67 -1.62 -15.99
C SER A 87 3.21 -1.55 -16.09
N ALA A 88 3.72 -1.40 -17.31
CA ALA A 88 5.15 -1.26 -17.59
C ALA A 88 5.69 0.19 -17.51
N ALA A 89 4.84 1.20 -17.24
CA ALA A 89 5.30 2.57 -17.17
C ALA A 89 6.18 2.81 -15.94
N LYS A 90 7.36 3.39 -16.19
CA LYS A 90 8.30 3.83 -15.15
C LYS A 90 8.33 5.36 -15.14
N GLY A 91 8.09 5.94 -13.99
CA GLY A 91 8.08 7.39 -13.80
C GLY A 91 7.55 7.76 -12.43
N SER A 92 7.26 9.04 -12.23
CA SER A 92 6.86 9.57 -10.94
C SER A 92 5.44 9.12 -10.56
N SER A 93 5.28 8.75 -9.30
CA SER A 93 3.97 8.60 -8.66
C SER A 93 3.76 9.79 -7.73
N VAL A 94 2.54 10.31 -7.68
CA VAL A 94 2.25 11.60 -7.05
C VAL A 94 1.35 11.40 -5.84
N TRP A 95 1.77 11.96 -4.72
CA TRP A 95 0.89 12.29 -3.62
C TRP A 95 0.30 13.67 -3.89
N ALA A 96 -1.01 13.74 -4.16
CA ALA A 96 -1.66 15.01 -4.45
C ALA A 96 -1.69 15.89 -3.20
N GLU A 97 -1.15 17.09 -3.31
CA GLU A 97 -1.27 18.15 -2.30
C GLU A 97 -2.61 18.90 -2.48
N ASN A 98 -3.23 19.28 -1.37
CA ASN A 98 -4.49 20.02 -1.42
C ASN A 98 -4.22 21.47 -1.85
N LEU A 99 -4.54 21.78 -3.10
CA LEU A 99 -4.39 23.12 -3.69
C LEU A 99 -5.66 23.99 -3.55
N GLY A 100 -6.61 23.56 -2.72
CA GLY A 100 -7.93 24.17 -2.56
C GLY A 100 -9.03 23.38 -3.27
N SER A 101 -10.27 23.60 -2.83
CA SER A 101 -11.45 22.95 -3.39
C SER A 101 -12.37 23.98 -4.05
N ASN A 102 -12.99 23.59 -5.16
CA ASN A 102 -14.04 24.36 -5.82
C ASN A 102 -15.33 23.53 -5.76
N PRO A 103 -16.40 23.99 -5.11
CA PRO A 103 -17.61 23.20 -4.85
C PRO A 103 -18.37 22.78 -6.13
N ARG A 104 -17.98 23.31 -7.29
CA ARG A 104 -18.54 22.92 -8.59
C ARG A 104 -17.93 21.63 -9.15
N TYR A 105 -16.78 21.21 -8.63
CA TYR A 105 -16.07 20.03 -9.09
C TYR A 105 -15.93 19.03 -7.97
N VAL A 106 -15.93 17.75 -8.34
CA VAL A 106 -15.63 16.65 -7.44
C VAL A 106 -14.25 16.14 -7.79
N ASP A 107 -13.36 16.15 -6.82
CA ASP A 107 -11.98 15.69 -6.93
C ASP A 107 -11.58 14.82 -5.72
N ILE A 108 -10.29 14.46 -5.66
CA ILE A 108 -9.75 13.67 -4.54
C ILE A 108 -9.86 14.38 -3.18
N PHE A 109 -9.85 15.71 -3.13
CA PHE A 109 -9.97 16.49 -1.90
C PHE A 109 -11.41 16.70 -1.46
N SER A 110 -12.37 16.23 -2.26
CA SER A 110 -13.77 16.10 -1.86
C SER A 110 -14.01 14.87 -0.96
N ILE A 111 -12.99 14.02 -0.78
CA ILE A 111 -13.04 12.81 0.06
C ILE A 111 -12.32 13.09 1.37
N ASP A 112 -12.98 12.74 2.48
CA ASP A 112 -12.34 12.75 3.79
C ASP A 112 -11.26 11.66 3.87
N ASN A 113 -10.02 12.07 4.12
CA ASN A 113 -8.86 11.18 4.28
C ASN A 113 -8.66 10.19 3.11
N PRO A 114 -8.30 10.67 1.90
CA PRO A 114 -8.16 9.82 0.72
C PRO A 114 -7.15 8.69 0.95
N ALA A 115 -7.52 7.47 0.54
CA ALA A 115 -6.67 6.30 0.69
C ALA A 115 -5.34 6.48 -0.03
N VAL A 116 -4.22 6.20 0.64
CA VAL A 116 -2.88 6.35 0.06
C VAL A 116 -2.34 4.98 -0.32
N ASP A 117 -2.00 4.82 -1.60
CA ASP A 117 -1.36 3.63 -2.13
C ASP A 117 0.15 3.70 -2.02
N ALA A 118 0.78 2.54 -2.21
CA ALA A 118 2.22 2.42 -2.24
C ALA A 118 2.68 1.86 -3.58
N VAL A 119 3.71 2.49 -4.15
CA VAL A 119 4.31 2.10 -5.41
C VAL A 119 5.77 1.78 -5.17
N GLY A 120 6.21 0.60 -5.56
CA GLY A 120 7.61 0.22 -5.47
C GLY A 120 7.84 -1.23 -5.89
N PRO A 121 9.08 -1.71 -5.75
CA PRO A 121 9.42 -3.12 -5.82
C PRO A 121 8.66 -3.93 -4.76
N VAL A 122 8.27 -5.16 -5.11
CA VAL A 122 7.48 -6.03 -4.23
C VAL A 122 8.22 -6.36 -2.93
N ASP A 123 9.53 -6.55 -3.00
CA ASP A 123 10.41 -6.83 -1.87
C ASP A 123 10.55 -5.65 -0.90
N LYS A 124 10.10 -4.44 -1.26
CA LYS A 124 10.22 -3.21 -0.45
C LYS A 124 8.87 -2.64 -0.02
N ILE A 125 7.78 -3.12 -0.61
CA ILE A 125 6.43 -2.61 -0.33
C ILE A 125 5.99 -2.81 1.13
N TYR A 126 6.64 -3.72 1.86
CA TYR A 126 6.40 -3.92 3.30
C TYR A 126 6.68 -2.64 4.11
N VAL A 127 7.61 -1.78 3.66
CA VAL A 127 7.89 -0.50 4.32
C VAL A 127 6.65 0.39 4.28
N ALA A 128 5.86 0.37 3.20
CA ALA A 128 4.61 1.12 3.17
C ALA A 128 3.57 0.61 4.17
N ARG A 129 3.54 -0.71 4.41
CA ARG A 129 2.67 -1.29 5.45
C ARG A 129 3.09 -0.86 6.85
N LEU A 130 4.40 -0.79 7.11
CA LEU A 130 4.93 -0.19 8.36
C LEU A 130 4.46 1.25 8.53
N LEU A 131 4.59 2.07 7.48
CA LEU A 131 4.15 3.47 7.50
C LEU A 131 2.64 3.62 7.73
N GLN A 132 1.84 2.64 7.30
CA GLN A 132 0.39 2.62 7.46
C GLN A 132 -0.09 2.12 8.84
N LEU A 133 0.80 1.64 9.72
CA LEU A 133 0.41 1.25 11.10
C LEU A 133 -0.12 2.46 11.86
N LYS A 134 -1.15 2.26 12.69
CA LYS A 134 -1.94 3.32 13.33
C LYS A 134 -2.00 3.15 14.83
N ASP A 135 -1.80 4.20 15.60
CA ASP A 135 -2.07 4.15 17.03
C ASP A 135 -3.58 3.97 17.35
N ASP A 136 -3.89 3.88 18.64
CA ASP A 136 -5.25 3.82 19.18
C ASP A 136 -6.10 5.06 18.84
N THR A 137 -5.46 6.20 18.61
CA THR A 137 -6.13 7.43 18.13
C THR A 137 -6.44 7.39 16.63
N GLY A 138 -5.91 6.39 15.91
CA GLY A 138 -6.06 6.23 14.47
C GLY A 138 -5.02 6.96 13.62
N LYS A 139 -4.03 7.61 14.26
CA LYS A 139 -2.94 8.33 13.59
C LYS A 139 -1.85 7.36 13.15
N SER A 140 -1.51 7.41 11.86
CA SER A 140 -0.51 6.51 11.29
C SER A 140 0.91 6.98 11.52
N LEU A 141 1.89 6.06 11.50
CA LEU A 141 3.32 6.41 11.50
C LEU A 141 3.65 7.40 10.38
N LEU A 142 3.03 7.20 9.22
CA LEU A 142 3.09 8.13 8.10
C LEU A 142 2.61 9.55 8.46
N ALA A 143 1.51 9.69 9.21
CA ALA A 143 1.01 11.00 9.62
C ALA A 143 1.94 11.67 10.62
N TYR A 144 2.57 10.90 11.53
CA TYR A 144 3.64 11.42 12.37
C TYR A 144 4.81 11.99 11.54
N LEU A 145 5.26 11.26 10.50
CA LEU A 145 6.33 11.72 9.61
C LEU A 145 5.95 12.95 8.77
N GLN A 146 4.68 13.10 8.39
CA GLN A 146 4.19 14.30 7.71
C GLN A 146 4.25 15.55 8.60
N GLU A 147 4.12 15.38 9.92
CA GLU A 147 4.25 16.43 10.93
C GLU A 147 5.69 16.57 11.46
N ASP A 148 6.68 15.97 10.80
CA ASP A 148 8.08 15.98 11.24
C ASP A 148 8.30 15.40 12.65
N SER A 149 7.42 14.46 13.05
CA SER A 149 7.47 13.78 14.35
C SER A 149 7.89 12.32 14.22
N ILE A 150 8.75 11.89 15.15
CA ILE A 150 9.28 10.51 15.25
C ILE A 150 9.14 9.92 16.65
N GLU A 151 8.27 10.52 17.46
CA GLU A 151 7.99 10.07 18.82
C GLU A 151 7.72 8.56 18.91
N PRO A 152 6.95 7.92 18.00
CA PRO A 152 6.65 6.49 18.10
C PRO A 152 7.86 5.54 17.94
N LEU A 153 8.95 6.02 17.32
CA LEU A 153 10.17 5.25 17.09
C LEU A 153 11.24 5.51 18.16
N SER A 154 11.06 6.53 19.00
CA SER A 154 12.08 6.96 19.97
C SER A 154 12.47 5.85 20.95
N SER A 155 11.49 5.10 21.46
CA SER A 155 11.67 3.96 22.37
C SER A 155 12.35 2.75 21.72
N LEU A 156 12.31 2.66 20.40
CA LEU A 156 12.90 1.55 19.63
C LEU A 156 14.36 1.83 19.26
N SER A 157 14.75 3.11 19.18
CA SER A 157 16.09 3.51 18.79
C SER A 157 17.11 3.28 19.91
N LYS A 158 18.33 2.87 19.55
CA LYS A 158 19.45 2.74 20.51
C LYS A 158 20.13 4.07 20.78
N THR A 159 20.17 4.96 19.79
CA THR A 159 20.81 6.27 19.90
C THR A 159 20.00 7.36 19.19
N PRO A 160 20.16 8.65 19.58
CA PRO A 160 19.50 9.77 18.91
C PRO A 160 19.87 9.89 17.42
N GLU A 161 21.10 9.55 17.04
CA GLU A 161 21.56 9.61 15.65
C GLU A 161 20.83 8.58 14.79
N GLN A 162 20.64 7.37 15.32
CA GLN A 162 19.86 6.33 14.65
C GLN A 162 18.41 6.77 14.45
N LEU A 163 17.81 7.39 15.45
CA LEU A 163 16.45 7.91 15.36
C LEU A 163 16.32 8.99 14.26
N GLN A 164 17.31 9.87 14.13
CA GLN A 164 17.37 10.87 13.06
C GLN A 164 17.57 10.23 11.67
N GLN A 165 18.39 9.18 11.58
CA GLN A 165 18.54 8.42 10.33
C GLN A 165 17.24 7.76 9.90
N TRP A 166 16.49 7.17 10.84
CA TRP A 166 15.17 6.62 10.57
C TRP A 166 14.19 7.69 10.11
N HIS A 167 14.20 8.85 10.76
CA HIS A 167 13.36 9.98 10.35
C HIS A 167 13.61 10.36 8.89
N TYR A 168 14.88 10.63 8.55
CA TYR A 168 15.26 11.04 7.21
C TYR A 168 14.93 9.95 6.18
N GLY A 169 15.36 8.70 6.43
CA GLY A 169 15.15 7.59 5.52
C GLY A 169 13.68 7.31 5.25
N LEU A 170 12.86 7.17 6.29
CA LEU A 170 11.42 6.89 6.15
C LEU A 170 10.68 8.06 5.47
N LYS A 171 11.10 9.31 5.71
CA LYS A 171 10.53 10.49 5.04
C LYS A 171 10.75 10.49 3.54
N GLN A 172 11.79 9.81 3.03
CA GLN A 172 12.00 9.67 1.59
C GLN A 172 10.83 8.97 0.86
N ALA A 173 10.05 8.13 1.55
CA ALA A 173 8.86 7.50 0.98
C ALA A 173 7.71 8.50 0.69
N LEU A 174 7.74 9.67 1.34
CA LEU A 174 6.76 10.76 1.17
C LEU A 174 7.18 11.76 0.09
N GLN A 175 8.49 11.84 -0.20
CA GLN A 175 9.01 12.87 -1.10
C GLN A 175 8.72 12.51 -2.56
N SER A 176 8.14 13.47 -3.28
CA SER A 176 8.08 13.40 -4.73
C SER A 176 9.49 13.67 -5.29
N THR A 177 10.05 12.69 -5.98
CA THR A 177 11.27 12.90 -6.79
C THR A 177 10.98 13.86 -7.94
N ALA A 178 12.03 14.34 -8.63
CA ALA A 178 11.87 15.18 -9.81
C ALA A 178 10.84 14.57 -10.78
N PRO A 179 9.86 15.36 -11.27
CA PRO A 179 8.76 14.84 -12.05
C PRO A 179 9.28 14.20 -13.35
N SER A 180 8.89 12.95 -13.57
CA SER A 180 9.26 12.16 -14.72
C SER A 180 8.04 11.40 -15.23
N SER A 181 7.90 11.33 -16.55
CA SER A 181 6.84 10.58 -17.22
C SER A 181 7.43 9.43 -18.03
N HIS A 182 6.57 8.66 -18.69
CA HIS A 182 6.95 7.52 -19.53
C HIS A 182 6.35 7.66 -20.93
N THR A 183 6.95 7.01 -21.92
CA THR A 183 6.43 6.96 -23.30
C THR A 183 5.07 6.26 -23.39
N LEU A 184 4.79 5.35 -22.45
CA LEU A 184 3.50 4.65 -22.32
C LEU A 184 2.50 5.38 -21.42
N ALA A 185 2.88 6.52 -20.83
CA ALA A 185 1.95 7.37 -20.09
C ALA A 185 1.23 8.31 -21.05
N LYS A 186 0.01 8.72 -20.70
CA LYS A 186 -0.76 9.67 -21.49
C LYS A 186 -0.18 11.06 -21.30
N GLN A 187 0.08 11.75 -22.40
CA GLN A 187 0.56 13.13 -22.42
C GLN A 187 -0.24 13.91 -23.47
N VAL A 188 -0.76 15.07 -23.10
CA VAL A 188 -1.68 15.86 -23.93
C VAL A 188 -1.27 17.33 -23.90
N TYR A 189 -1.12 17.94 -25.07
CA TYR A 189 -0.93 19.40 -25.16
C TYR A 189 -2.25 20.11 -24.93
N PHE A 190 -2.24 21.08 -24.02
CA PHE A 190 -3.39 21.92 -23.69
C PHE A 190 -3.07 23.39 -24.01
N PRO A 191 -3.85 24.05 -24.89
CA PRO A 191 -3.61 25.43 -25.26
C PRO A 191 -3.88 26.37 -24.07
N VAL A 192 -2.96 27.29 -23.81
CA VAL A 192 -3.12 28.32 -22.78
C VAL A 192 -3.19 29.73 -23.35
N ALA A 193 -2.57 29.94 -24.52
CA ALA A 193 -2.70 31.14 -25.33
C ALA A 193 -2.41 30.82 -26.80
N GLN A 194 -2.40 31.84 -27.66
CA GLN A 194 -2.10 31.66 -29.07
C GLN A 194 -0.66 31.18 -29.28
N GLY A 195 -0.50 29.94 -29.75
CA GLY A 195 0.82 29.33 -29.96
C GLY A 195 1.50 28.83 -28.67
N GLU A 196 0.85 28.93 -27.52
CA GLU A 196 1.38 28.51 -26.23
C GLU A 196 0.60 27.31 -25.68
N TYR A 197 1.34 26.29 -25.26
CA TYR A 197 0.76 25.04 -24.79
C TYR A 197 1.44 24.56 -23.51
N HIS A 198 0.66 24.02 -22.60
CA HIS A 198 1.16 23.21 -21.49
C HIS A 198 1.05 21.74 -21.85
N LEU A 199 2.07 20.95 -21.49
CA LEU A 199 2.00 19.50 -21.58
C LEU A 199 1.38 18.95 -20.29
N LEU A 200 0.20 18.38 -20.38
CA LEU A 200 -0.50 17.75 -19.26
C LEU A 200 -0.25 16.23 -19.27
N ALA A 201 0.06 15.68 -18.11
CA ALA A 201 0.18 14.24 -17.89
C ALA A 201 -0.95 13.78 -16.96
N PRO A 202 -2.16 13.50 -17.47
CA PRO A 202 -3.27 13.06 -16.64
C PRO A 202 -2.96 11.69 -16.04
N MET A 203 -3.04 11.59 -14.72
CA MET A 203 -2.81 10.36 -13.97
C MET A 203 -4.13 9.82 -13.41
N TYR A 204 -4.22 8.50 -13.29
CA TYR A 204 -5.37 7.85 -12.68
C TYR A 204 -5.29 7.99 -11.16
N SER A 205 -6.38 8.45 -10.54
CA SER A 205 -6.51 8.55 -9.08
C SER A 205 -6.97 7.22 -8.51
N SER A 206 -6.08 6.52 -7.82
CA SER A 206 -6.46 5.28 -7.14
C SER A 206 -7.23 5.55 -5.85
N SER A 207 -6.88 6.61 -5.12
CA SER A 207 -7.60 7.05 -3.92
C SER A 207 -9.07 7.35 -4.22
N PHE A 208 -9.34 8.10 -5.28
CA PHE A 208 -10.71 8.44 -5.67
C PHE A 208 -11.50 7.19 -6.09
N SER A 209 -10.85 6.31 -6.85
CA SER A 209 -11.45 5.05 -7.30
C SER A 209 -11.75 4.11 -6.13
N GLN A 210 -10.89 4.07 -5.12
CA GLN A 210 -11.12 3.32 -3.89
C GLN A 210 -12.29 3.88 -3.08
N ALA A 211 -12.44 5.21 -3.00
CA ALA A 211 -13.58 5.83 -2.33
C ALA A 211 -14.90 5.49 -3.05
N LEU A 212 -14.93 5.62 -4.38
CA LEU A 212 -16.09 5.21 -5.18
C LEU A 212 -16.42 3.72 -5.01
N TYR A 213 -15.39 2.87 -4.99
CA TYR A 213 -15.57 1.43 -4.76
C TYR A 213 -16.17 1.15 -3.38
N SER A 214 -15.63 1.77 -2.32
CA SER A 214 -16.14 1.62 -0.95
C SER A 214 -17.57 2.11 -0.78
N GLU A 215 -18.01 3.10 -1.57
CA GLU A 215 -19.39 3.60 -1.55
C GLU A 215 -20.35 2.69 -2.34
N ILE A 216 -19.96 2.29 -3.57
CA ILE A 216 -20.84 1.58 -4.50
C ILE A 216 -20.93 0.08 -4.20
N ASN A 217 -19.83 -0.55 -3.77
CA ASN A 217 -19.78 -1.99 -3.61
C ASN A 217 -20.74 -2.50 -2.51
N PRO A 218 -20.83 -1.87 -1.33
CA PRO A 218 -21.84 -2.23 -0.32
C PRO A 218 -23.27 -2.01 -0.81
N SER A 219 -23.53 -0.95 -1.59
CA SER A 219 -24.88 -0.70 -2.12
C SER A 219 -25.36 -1.81 -3.06
N SER A 220 -24.45 -2.60 -3.61
CA SER A 220 -24.76 -3.70 -4.54
C SER A 220 -24.83 -5.07 -3.85
N PHE A 221 -24.01 -5.29 -2.83
CA PHE A 221 -23.74 -6.62 -2.27
C PHE A 221 -23.90 -6.75 -0.76
N SER A 222 -24.24 -5.68 -0.03
CA SER A 222 -24.44 -5.78 1.42
C SER A 222 -25.62 -6.70 1.77
N GLN A 223 -25.58 -7.27 2.98
CA GLN A 223 -26.69 -8.07 3.51
C GLN A 223 -27.97 -7.25 3.59
N GLU A 224 -27.87 -5.97 3.94
CA GLU A 224 -29.01 -5.04 3.98
C GLU A 224 -29.65 -4.86 2.60
N MET A 225 -28.83 -4.69 1.55
CA MET A 225 -29.32 -4.55 0.18
C MET A 225 -29.83 -5.86 -0.40
N LYS A 226 -29.33 -7.00 0.08
CA LYS A 226 -29.93 -8.31 -0.21
C LYS A 226 -31.31 -8.43 0.44
N ALA A 227 -31.44 -8.11 1.73
CA ALA A 227 -32.71 -8.12 2.44
C ALA A 227 -33.74 -7.17 1.81
N GLY A 228 -33.32 -5.98 1.36
CA GLY A 228 -34.20 -5.06 0.64
C GLY A 228 -34.67 -5.62 -0.70
N ARG A 229 -33.79 -6.29 -1.46
CA ARG A 229 -34.18 -6.98 -2.71
C ARG A 229 -35.16 -8.13 -2.46
N ASP A 230 -34.94 -8.90 -1.39
CA ASP A 230 -35.81 -10.00 -1.00
C ASP A 230 -37.19 -9.48 -0.54
N ALA A 231 -37.23 -8.40 0.25
CA ALA A 231 -38.46 -7.71 0.64
C ALA A 231 -39.22 -7.17 -0.58
N LYS A 232 -38.50 -6.56 -1.54
CA LYS A 232 -39.10 -6.12 -2.81
C LYS A 232 -39.68 -7.30 -3.60
N LYS A 233 -38.98 -8.44 -3.67
CA LYS A 233 -39.47 -9.66 -4.33
C LYS A 233 -40.71 -10.24 -3.64
N ALA A 234 -40.78 -10.11 -2.32
CA ALA A 234 -41.90 -10.53 -1.49
C ALA A 234 -43.04 -9.50 -1.40
N ASN A 235 -42.95 -8.36 -2.11
CA ASN A 235 -43.88 -7.22 -1.99
C ASN A 235 -44.07 -6.71 -0.55
N MET A 236 -43.02 -6.79 0.27
CA MET A 236 -43.01 -6.30 1.65
C MET A 236 -42.29 -4.95 1.72
N PRO A 237 -42.75 -4.03 2.60
CA PRO A 237 -42.06 -2.77 2.81
C PRO A 237 -40.68 -3.00 3.44
N CYS A 238 -39.66 -2.32 2.93
CA CYS A 238 -38.32 -2.30 3.51
C CYS A 238 -37.99 -0.90 4.00
N LYS A 239 -37.27 -0.79 5.12
CA LYS A 239 -36.83 0.51 5.68
C LYS A 239 -35.66 1.13 4.92
N SER A 240 -34.87 0.33 4.20
CA SER A 240 -33.68 0.81 3.50
C SER A 240 -34.02 1.27 2.08
N LEU A 241 -33.40 2.38 1.66
CA LEU A 241 -33.51 2.87 0.30
C LEU A 241 -32.72 1.94 -0.63
N LEU A 242 -33.41 1.31 -1.58
CA LEU A 242 -32.75 0.47 -2.57
C LEU A 242 -32.08 1.32 -3.66
N VAL A 243 -30.78 1.56 -3.51
CA VAL A 243 -29.94 2.17 -4.56
C VAL A 243 -29.46 1.07 -5.53
N ARG A 244 -29.69 1.25 -6.83
CA ARG A 244 -29.23 0.32 -7.86
C ARG A 244 -28.34 1.03 -8.85
N THR A 245 -27.07 0.67 -8.87
CA THR A 245 -26.16 0.99 -9.96
C THR A 245 -26.36 -0.05 -11.08
N PRO A 246 -26.71 0.36 -12.30
CA PRO A 246 -26.84 -0.57 -13.41
C PRO A 246 -25.45 -1.13 -13.75
N ILE A 247 -25.19 -2.38 -13.37
CA ILE A 247 -24.03 -3.12 -13.87
C ILE A 247 -24.37 -3.47 -15.32
N SER A 248 -23.56 -3.03 -16.29
CA SER A 248 -23.78 -3.47 -17.67
C SER A 248 -23.74 -5.00 -17.71
N PRO A 249 -24.67 -5.67 -18.39
CA PRO A 249 -24.51 -7.11 -18.59
C PRO A 249 -23.14 -7.36 -19.22
N SER A 250 -22.40 -8.36 -18.73
CA SER A 250 -21.23 -8.86 -19.45
C SER A 250 -21.64 -9.12 -20.90
N PRO A 251 -20.77 -8.86 -21.89
CA PRO A 251 -21.04 -9.25 -23.27
C PRO A 251 -20.91 -10.76 -23.38
N SER A 252 -21.89 -11.48 -22.84
CA SER A 252 -22.04 -12.92 -22.95
C SER A 252 -23.36 -13.16 -23.68
N GLY A 253 -23.25 -13.42 -24.99
CA GLY A 253 -24.35 -13.96 -25.79
C GLY A 253 -25.00 -12.99 -26.77
N VAL A 254 -24.23 -12.42 -27.71
CA VAL A 254 -24.80 -12.20 -29.06
C VAL A 254 -24.73 -13.54 -29.76
N ALA A 255 -25.77 -14.36 -29.60
CA ALA A 255 -26.01 -15.46 -30.53
C ALA A 255 -26.37 -14.83 -31.88
N LEU A 256 -25.39 -14.72 -32.77
CA LEU A 256 -25.65 -14.51 -34.19
C LEU A 256 -26.37 -15.76 -34.70
N THR A 257 -27.68 -15.67 -34.83
CA THR A 257 -28.44 -16.60 -35.66
C THR A 257 -28.17 -16.24 -37.12
N HIS A 258 -27.41 -17.11 -37.80
CA HIS A 258 -27.58 -17.34 -39.23
C HIS A 258 -28.68 -18.39 -39.43
#